data_AF-W4CUI8-F1
#
_entry.id   AF-W4CUI8-F1
#
_cell.length_a   1.000
_cell.length_b   1.000
_cell.length_c   1.000
_cell.angle_alpha   90.00
_cell.angle_beta   90.00
_cell.angle_gamma   90.00
#
_symmetry.space_group_name_H-M   'P 1'
#
loop_
_entity.id
_entity.type
_entity.pdbx_description
1 polymer ?
#
loop_
_entity_poly.entity_id
_entity_poly.type
_entity_poly.pdbx_seq_one_letter_code
_entity_poly.pdbx_strand_id
1 'polypeptide(L)'
;MSEARIGISMNVLKDCLGLAGGELLAVVADDDKRDLAESVYEAGKRLGAESMLLVMQPRSRSGEEPPAPVAEAMAKADVAVCITTHSMTHTAARKQAAAAGTRVATMPGITDDMFSHGAITADYGQVKALTEQVAALLSAGSRVRVEKEGLALTFSIDGREGILSTGLYLNPGESGNLPSGEAYIAPLEGTASGQIKVDGSVAGIGALDGPMVLTVEDGRLIHAGGEHGGKLLDMLGDGDGRLLGEFGIGTNNKARITGVVLEDEKVYGTIHVAFGSNNTFGGVVAAGVHIDAVVMKPDVYIDDKLIMQAGELL
;
A
#
# COMPACT_ATOMS: atom_id res chain seq x y z
N MET A 1 12.73 5.89 24.92
CA MET A 1 12.68 6.09 23.46
C MET A 1 13.97 5.57 22.85
N SER A 2 13.91 4.78 21.78
CA SER A 2 15.07 4.13 21.16
C SER A 2 15.80 5.10 20.22
N GLU A 3 17.10 5.34 20.43
CA GLU A 3 17.93 6.16 19.53
C GLU A 3 17.94 5.61 18.10
N ALA A 4 17.93 4.27 17.94
CA ALA A 4 17.86 3.63 16.63
C ALA A 4 16.56 3.97 15.90
N ARG A 5 15.42 3.95 16.61
CA ARG A 5 14.11 4.29 16.04
C ARG A 5 14.04 5.76 15.65
N ILE A 6 14.59 6.66 16.45
CA ILE A 6 14.71 8.09 16.10
C ILE A 6 15.57 8.26 14.83
N GLY A 7 16.67 7.51 14.71
CA GLY A 7 17.49 7.52 13.50
C GLY A 7 16.72 7.10 12.24
N ILE A 8 15.92 6.02 12.32
CA ILE A 8 15.04 5.59 11.22
C ILE A 8 14.02 6.68 10.90
N SER A 9 13.35 7.25 11.91
CA SER A 9 12.39 8.34 11.74
C SER A 9 13.01 9.57 11.08
N MET A 10 14.27 9.92 11.40
CA MET A 10 14.97 11.03 10.76
C MET A 10 15.20 10.76 9.27
N ASN A 11 15.61 9.54 8.91
CA ASN A 11 15.78 9.15 7.51
C ASN A 11 14.44 9.22 6.76
N VAL A 12 13.36 8.71 7.35
CA VAL A 12 12.01 8.78 6.75
C VAL A 12 11.58 10.23 6.52
N LEU A 13 11.66 11.09 7.54
CA LEU A 13 11.25 12.48 7.43
C LEU A 13 12.07 13.24 6.39
N LYS A 14 13.37 12.99 6.33
CA LYS A 14 14.28 13.67 5.41
C LYS A 14 14.17 13.13 3.98
N ASP A 15 14.31 11.82 3.83
CA ASP A 15 14.50 11.18 2.52
C ASP A 15 13.16 10.91 1.83
N CYS A 16 12.09 10.63 2.60
CA CYS A 16 10.77 10.34 2.04
C CYS A 16 9.84 11.57 2.00
N LEU A 17 9.96 12.49 2.96
CA LEU A 17 9.08 13.65 3.08
C LEU A 17 9.79 14.98 2.81
N GLY A 18 11.11 14.98 2.64
CA GLY A 18 11.87 16.19 2.36
C GLY A 18 11.78 17.23 3.49
N LEU A 19 11.59 16.80 4.74
CA LEU A 19 11.42 17.71 5.87
C LEU A 19 12.67 18.58 6.06
N ALA A 20 12.47 19.89 6.04
CA ALA A 20 13.49 20.90 6.28
C ALA A 20 13.35 21.56 7.65
N GLY A 21 14.42 22.17 8.13
CA GLY A 21 14.40 22.93 9.38
C GLY A 21 13.47 24.15 9.28
N GLY A 22 12.71 24.41 10.34
CA GLY A 22 11.72 25.48 10.43
C GLY A 22 10.34 25.14 9.85
N GLU A 23 10.18 24.02 9.15
CA GLU A 23 8.88 23.55 8.67
C GLU A 23 7.99 23.07 9.84
N LEU A 24 6.68 23.18 9.65
CA LEU A 24 5.67 22.67 10.58
C LEU A 24 5.46 21.17 10.33
N LEU A 25 5.78 20.34 11.32
CA LEU A 25 5.53 18.90 11.29
C LEU A 25 4.36 18.53 12.20
N ALA A 26 3.28 18.00 11.64
CA ALA A 26 2.18 17.39 12.39
C ALA A 26 2.34 15.86 12.43
N VAL A 27 2.74 15.32 13.58
CA VAL A 27 2.69 13.88 13.82
C VAL A 27 1.34 13.55 14.46
N VAL A 28 0.54 12.73 13.79
CA VAL A 28 -0.79 12.32 14.24
C VAL A 28 -0.73 10.85 14.64
N ALA A 29 -1.24 10.52 15.82
CA ALA A 29 -1.34 9.16 16.31
C ALA A 29 -2.66 8.90 17.00
N ASP A 30 -2.99 7.61 17.13
CA ASP A 30 -3.94 7.18 18.16
C ASP A 30 -3.22 6.63 19.40
N ASP A 31 -3.99 6.37 20.45
CA ASP A 31 -3.48 5.91 21.75
C ASP A 31 -2.56 4.68 21.61
N ASP A 32 -2.88 3.75 20.70
CA ASP A 32 -2.14 2.50 20.49
C ASP A 32 -0.79 2.70 19.78
N LYS A 33 -0.68 3.77 18.98
CA LYS A 33 0.51 4.06 18.16
C LYS A 33 1.38 5.19 18.70
N ARG A 34 1.02 5.73 19.86
CA ARG A 34 1.69 6.87 20.49
C ARG A 34 3.21 6.70 20.65
N ASP A 35 3.67 5.56 21.17
CA ASP A 35 5.11 5.34 21.44
C ASP A 35 5.96 5.40 20.15
N LEU A 36 5.42 4.88 19.04
CA LEU A 36 6.07 4.97 17.74
C LEU A 36 6.07 6.42 17.22
N ALA A 37 4.94 7.11 17.36
CA ALA A 37 4.79 8.50 16.94
C ALA A 37 5.66 9.48 17.71
N GLU A 38 5.87 9.25 19.01
CA GLU A 38 6.82 10.02 19.82
C GLU A 38 8.23 9.99 19.22
N SER A 39 8.63 8.87 18.60
CA SER A 39 9.94 8.76 17.95
C SER A 39 10.04 9.57 16.65
N VAL A 40 8.94 9.70 15.89
CA VAL A 40 8.88 10.59 14.71
C VAL A 40 8.85 12.05 15.13
N TYR A 41 8.12 12.38 16.19
CA TYR A 41 8.08 13.71 16.77
C TYR A 41 9.47 14.17 17.25
N GLU A 42 10.20 13.33 17.98
CA GLU A 42 11.58 13.64 18.40
C GLU A 42 12.54 13.78 17.21
N ALA A 43 12.38 12.95 16.17
CA ALA A 43 13.17 13.06 14.95
C ALA A 43 12.96 14.40 14.23
N GLY A 44 11.71 14.87 14.13
CA GLY A 44 11.39 16.18 13.56
C GLY A 44 12.09 17.32 14.29
N LYS A 45 12.07 17.31 15.63
CA LYS A 45 12.80 18.30 16.45
C LYS A 45 14.30 18.27 16.20
N ARG A 46 14.90 17.07 16.09
CA ARG A 46 16.34 16.92 15.80
C ARG A 46 16.73 17.40 14.40
N LEU A 47 15.78 17.36 13.46
CA LEU A 47 15.93 17.95 12.12
C LEU A 47 15.66 19.47 12.10
N GLY A 48 15.27 20.06 13.23
CA GLY A 48 15.03 21.50 13.37
C GLY A 48 13.64 21.95 12.93
N ALA A 49 12.69 21.04 12.73
CA ALA A 49 11.29 21.36 12.43
C ALA A 49 10.53 21.77 13.70
N GLU A 50 9.53 22.65 13.54
CA GLU A 50 8.55 22.93 14.60
C GLU A 50 7.55 21.76 14.61
N SER A 51 7.85 20.78 15.47
CA SER A 51 7.12 19.51 15.50
C SER A 51 6.00 19.56 16.53
N MET A 52 4.88 18.93 16.20
CA MET A 52 3.72 18.75 17.07
C MET A 52 3.32 17.27 17.07
N LEU A 53 2.91 16.75 18.23
CA LEU A 53 2.32 15.42 18.35
C LEU A 53 0.86 15.56 18.77
N LEU A 54 -0.05 15.10 17.91
CA LEU A 54 -1.48 15.05 18.17
C LEU A 54 -1.89 13.60 18.40
N VAL A 55 -2.44 13.31 19.58
CA VAL A 55 -2.95 11.98 19.93
C VAL A 55 -4.47 12.04 20.01
N MET A 56 -5.12 11.11 19.33
CA MET A 56 -6.59 10.96 19.33
C MET A 56 -7.01 9.55 19.74
N GLN A 57 -8.29 9.37 20.05
CA GLN A 57 -8.84 8.02 20.21
C GLN A 57 -8.77 7.25 18.88
N PRO A 58 -8.49 5.93 18.91
CA PRO A 58 -8.55 5.08 17.73
C PRO A 58 -9.87 5.25 17.00
N ARG A 59 -9.80 5.29 15.66
CA ARG A 59 -11.00 5.19 14.83
C ARG A 59 -11.58 3.77 14.93
N SER A 60 -12.83 3.59 14.55
CA SER A 60 -13.49 2.27 14.55
C SER A 60 -13.22 1.45 13.28
N ARG A 61 -12.83 2.13 12.19
CA ARG A 61 -12.54 1.51 10.89
C ARG A 61 -11.63 2.39 10.05
N SER A 62 -10.99 1.78 9.05
CA SER A 62 -10.27 2.49 8.00
C SER A 62 -11.22 3.42 7.22
N GLY A 63 -10.76 4.63 6.92
CA GLY A 63 -11.52 5.66 6.21
C GLY A 63 -12.47 6.48 7.09
N GLU A 64 -12.54 6.24 8.40
CA GLU A 64 -13.23 7.14 9.33
C GLU A 64 -12.43 8.44 9.49
N GLU A 65 -13.11 9.58 9.42
CA GLU A 65 -12.48 10.90 9.56
C GLU A 65 -11.88 11.09 10.96
N PRO A 66 -10.72 11.77 11.06
CA PRO A 66 -10.19 12.20 12.35
C PRO A 66 -11.04 13.35 12.93
N PRO A 67 -10.90 13.67 14.23
CA PRO A 67 -11.50 14.87 14.81
C PRO A 67 -11.08 16.14 14.05
N ALA A 68 -12.00 17.11 13.92
CA ALA A 68 -11.75 18.34 13.17
C ALA A 68 -10.45 19.09 13.56
N PRO A 69 -10.05 19.19 14.84
CA PRO A 69 -8.76 19.82 15.19
C PRO A 69 -7.54 19.09 14.61
N VAL A 70 -7.59 17.76 14.48
CA VAL A 70 -6.52 16.97 13.86
C VAL A 70 -6.48 17.23 12.36
N ALA A 71 -7.65 17.25 11.70
CA ALA A 71 -7.74 17.55 10.27
C ALA A 71 -7.21 18.96 9.94
N GLU A 72 -7.56 19.96 10.75
CA GLU A 72 -7.06 21.34 10.59
C GLU A 72 -5.55 21.42 10.82
N ALA A 73 -5.02 20.74 11.85
CA ALA A 73 -3.58 20.70 12.08
C ALA A 73 -2.83 20.08 10.90
N MET A 74 -3.34 18.98 10.34
CA MET A 74 -2.78 18.36 9.13
C MET A 74 -2.78 19.35 7.96
N ALA A 75 -3.90 20.01 7.69
CA ALA A 75 -4.04 20.93 6.55
C ALA A 75 -3.26 22.25 6.69
N LYS A 76 -2.74 22.56 7.87
CA LYS A 76 -1.91 23.74 8.15
C LYS A 76 -0.43 23.42 8.32
N ALA A 77 -0.05 22.15 8.29
CA ALA A 77 1.34 21.72 8.37
C ALA A 77 2.00 21.68 6.98
N ASP A 78 3.32 21.76 6.94
CA ASP A 78 4.10 21.52 5.73
C ASP A 78 4.27 20.01 5.47
N VAL A 79 4.36 19.24 6.56
CA VAL A 79 4.44 17.78 6.57
C VAL A 79 3.50 17.21 7.62
N ALA A 80 2.75 16.17 7.26
CA ALA A 80 1.95 15.39 8.21
C ALA A 80 2.29 13.90 8.14
N VAL A 81 2.49 13.28 9.29
CA VAL A 81 2.73 11.83 9.41
C VAL A 81 1.66 11.23 10.32
N CYS A 82 0.79 10.39 9.77
CA CYS A 82 -0.28 9.72 10.50
C CYS A 82 0.11 8.27 10.81
N ILE A 83 0.35 7.97 12.08
CA ILE A 83 0.69 6.63 12.58
C ILE A 83 -0.48 6.15 13.42
N THR A 84 -1.39 5.41 12.80
CA THR A 84 -2.68 5.05 13.39
C THR A 84 -2.99 3.57 13.20
N THR A 85 -3.80 3.00 14.08
CA THR A 85 -4.28 1.61 13.97
C THR A 85 -5.13 1.42 12.72
N HIS A 86 -5.98 2.39 12.38
CA HIS A 86 -6.81 2.37 11.17
C HIS A 86 -6.35 3.38 10.12
N SER A 87 -6.60 3.07 8.85
CA SER A 87 -6.14 3.87 7.72
C SER A 87 -6.85 5.21 7.62
N MET A 88 -6.06 6.27 7.57
CA MET A 88 -6.50 7.63 7.22
C MET A 88 -6.27 7.96 5.73
N THR A 89 -5.71 7.02 4.96
CA THR A 89 -5.26 7.22 3.57
C THR A 89 -6.36 7.74 2.65
N HIS A 90 -7.61 7.29 2.80
CA HIS A 90 -8.70 7.69 1.91
C HIS A 90 -9.66 8.74 2.50
N THR A 91 -9.32 9.31 3.67
CA THR A 91 -10.14 10.33 4.34
C THR A 91 -10.16 11.66 3.58
N ALA A 92 -11.23 12.43 3.77
CA ALA A 92 -11.34 13.81 3.31
C ALA A 92 -10.27 14.68 3.97
N ALA A 93 -9.99 14.50 5.27
CA ALA A 93 -8.94 15.23 5.97
C ALA A 93 -7.56 15.10 5.28
N ARG A 94 -7.14 13.88 4.94
CA ARG A 94 -5.88 13.64 4.21
C ARG A 94 -5.91 14.31 2.83
N LYS A 95 -6.99 14.12 2.07
CA LYS A 95 -7.14 14.72 0.73
C LYS A 95 -7.08 16.26 0.78
N GLN A 96 -7.71 16.87 1.78
CA GLN A 96 -7.71 18.31 1.97
C GLN A 96 -6.34 18.84 2.39
N ALA A 97 -5.63 18.13 3.27
CA ALA A 97 -4.26 18.51 3.65
C ALA A 97 -3.33 18.47 2.44
N ALA A 98 -3.37 17.39 1.65
CA ALA A 98 -2.63 17.29 0.40
C ALA A 98 -3.02 18.43 -0.57
N ALA A 99 -4.30 18.70 -0.77
CA ALA A 99 -4.76 19.81 -1.62
C ALA A 99 -4.33 21.20 -1.13
N ALA A 100 -4.07 21.36 0.18
CA ALA A 100 -3.54 22.58 0.79
C ALA A 100 -2.01 22.70 0.66
N GLY A 101 -1.32 21.70 0.12
CA GLY A 101 0.13 21.68 -0.08
C GLY A 101 0.90 20.86 0.96
N THR A 102 0.24 20.28 1.96
CA THR A 102 0.91 19.42 2.95
C THR A 102 1.40 18.13 2.29
N ARG A 103 2.63 17.72 2.57
CA ARG A 103 3.13 16.38 2.24
C ARG A 103 2.66 15.40 3.29
N VAL A 104 1.88 14.38 2.91
CA VAL A 104 1.22 13.50 3.89
C VAL A 104 1.62 12.04 3.74
N ALA A 105 2.21 11.47 4.79
CA ALA A 105 2.41 10.03 4.91
C ALA A 105 1.43 9.43 5.92
N THR A 106 0.89 8.26 5.59
CA THR A 106 0.02 7.49 6.50
C THR A 106 0.56 6.07 6.67
N MET A 107 0.57 5.56 7.89
CA MET A 107 1.18 4.28 8.28
C MET A 107 0.16 3.40 9.03
N PRO A 108 -0.94 2.98 8.39
CA PRO A 108 -1.99 2.20 9.05
C PRO A 108 -1.51 0.85 9.60
N GLY A 109 -1.77 0.60 10.88
CA GLY A 109 -1.49 -0.68 11.50
C GLY A 109 0.00 -0.98 11.68
N ILE A 110 0.90 -0.08 11.27
CA ILE A 110 2.35 -0.29 11.34
C ILE A 110 2.78 -0.72 12.75
N THR A 111 3.63 -1.74 12.82
CA THR A 111 4.16 -2.27 14.08
C THR A 111 5.58 -1.79 14.32
N ASP A 112 6.08 -1.96 15.54
CA ASP A 112 7.48 -1.62 15.82
C ASP A 112 8.47 -2.51 15.04
N ASP A 113 8.14 -3.78 14.78
CA ASP A 113 8.98 -4.66 13.97
C ASP A 113 9.06 -4.17 12.51
N MET A 114 7.90 -3.85 11.92
CA MET A 114 7.82 -3.26 10.58
C MET A 114 8.62 -1.96 10.52
N PHE A 115 8.48 -1.09 11.54
CA PHE A 115 9.16 0.19 11.56
C PHE A 115 10.68 0.08 11.77
N SER A 116 11.11 -0.86 12.61
CA SER A 116 12.52 -0.98 13.01
C SER A 116 13.34 -1.86 12.06
N HIS A 117 12.69 -2.78 11.36
CA HIS A 117 13.36 -3.80 10.58
C HIS A 117 12.79 -3.98 9.17
N GLY A 118 11.58 -3.51 8.91
CA GLY A 118 10.83 -3.77 7.66
C GLY A 118 11.08 -2.78 6.54
N ALA A 119 10.11 -2.72 5.63
CA ALA A 119 10.11 -1.92 4.41
C ALA A 119 10.48 -0.44 4.59
N ILE A 120 10.19 0.14 5.76
CA ILE A 120 10.47 1.57 6.02
C ILE A 120 11.97 1.87 6.11
N THR A 121 12.79 0.84 6.32
CA THR A 121 14.25 0.95 6.42
C THR A 121 14.95 0.81 5.07
N ALA A 122 14.19 0.67 3.98
CA ALA A 122 14.74 0.55 2.63
C ALA A 122 15.45 1.82 2.16
N ASP A 123 16.31 1.66 1.16
CA ASP A 123 16.81 2.79 0.36
C ASP A 123 15.71 3.19 -0.63
N TYR A 124 14.97 4.24 -0.30
CA TYR A 124 13.86 4.72 -1.11
C TYR A 124 14.28 5.25 -2.49
N GLY A 125 15.56 5.60 -2.69
CA GLY A 125 16.08 5.93 -4.01
C GLY A 125 16.13 4.70 -4.91
N GLN A 126 16.56 3.56 -4.37
CA GLN A 126 16.54 2.27 -5.09
C GLN A 126 15.10 1.78 -5.31
N VAL A 127 14.24 1.88 -4.29
CA VAL A 127 12.81 1.53 -4.40
C VAL A 127 12.17 2.35 -5.53
N LYS A 128 12.31 3.68 -5.51
CA LYS A 128 11.80 4.56 -6.57
C LYS A 128 12.25 4.12 -7.95
N ALA A 129 13.56 3.91 -8.15
CA ALA A 129 14.10 3.56 -9.46
C ALA A 129 13.52 2.25 -10.00
N LEU A 130 13.32 1.25 -9.14
CA LEU A 130 12.70 -0.02 -9.52
C LEU A 130 11.19 0.14 -9.77
N THR A 131 10.48 0.83 -8.88
CA THR A 131 9.05 1.12 -9.03
C THR A 131 8.76 1.82 -10.36
N GLU A 132 9.59 2.78 -10.76
CA GLU A 132 9.48 3.48 -12.05
C GLU A 132 9.64 2.54 -13.25
N GLN A 133 10.59 1.61 -13.19
CA GLN A 133 10.78 0.61 -14.25
C GLN A 133 9.57 -0.32 -14.37
N VAL A 134 9.06 -0.80 -13.24
CA VAL A 134 7.91 -1.71 -13.22
C VAL A 134 6.64 -1.00 -13.70
N ALA A 135 6.38 0.22 -13.24
CA ALA A 135 5.22 0.99 -13.72
C ALA A 135 5.31 1.30 -15.22
N ALA A 136 6.50 1.59 -15.75
CA ALA A 136 6.70 1.78 -17.18
C ALA A 136 6.38 0.51 -17.99
N LEU A 137 6.75 -0.68 -17.47
CA LEU A 137 6.38 -1.96 -18.08
C LEU A 137 4.85 -2.18 -18.06
N LEU A 138 4.19 -1.85 -16.95
CA LEU A 138 2.72 -1.94 -16.84
C LEU A 138 2.02 -0.98 -17.81
N SER A 139 2.47 0.28 -17.91
CA SER A 139 1.89 1.27 -18.83
C SER A 139 2.10 0.94 -20.31
N ALA A 140 3.20 0.25 -20.64
CA ALA A 140 3.50 -0.11 -22.03
C ALA A 140 2.81 -1.40 -22.48
N GLY A 141 2.35 -2.22 -21.54
CA GLY A 141 1.76 -3.53 -21.82
C GLY A 141 0.26 -3.49 -22.10
N SER A 142 -0.24 -4.51 -22.78
CA SER A 142 -1.68 -4.67 -23.03
C SER A 142 -2.29 -5.86 -22.30
N ARG A 143 -1.52 -6.93 -22.04
CA ARG A 143 -2.04 -8.15 -21.39
C ARG A 143 -1.07 -8.70 -20.36
N VAL A 144 -1.61 -9.05 -19.18
CA VAL A 144 -0.87 -9.73 -18.12
C VAL A 144 -1.27 -11.21 -18.07
N ARG A 145 -0.28 -12.07 -17.84
CA ARG A 145 -0.47 -13.48 -17.46
C ARG A 145 0.40 -13.77 -16.24
N VAL A 146 -0.22 -14.20 -15.15
CA VAL A 146 0.45 -14.65 -13.92
C VAL A 146 0.36 -16.16 -13.86
N GLU A 147 1.50 -16.84 -13.70
CA GLU A 147 1.57 -18.29 -13.61
C GLU A 147 2.23 -18.73 -12.30
N LYS A 148 1.68 -19.80 -11.72
CA LYS A 148 2.25 -20.42 -10.53
C LYS A 148 1.76 -21.85 -10.37
N GLU A 149 2.67 -22.80 -10.29
CA GLU A 149 2.38 -24.22 -10.01
C GLU A 149 1.28 -24.82 -10.90
N GLY A 150 1.28 -24.48 -12.19
CA GLY A 150 0.30 -24.97 -13.17
C GLY A 150 -1.04 -24.24 -13.18
N LEU A 151 -1.22 -23.24 -12.31
CA LEU A 151 -2.34 -22.30 -12.38
C LEU A 151 -1.93 -21.04 -13.14
N ALA A 152 -2.88 -20.45 -13.85
CA ALA A 152 -2.68 -19.22 -14.60
C ALA A 152 -3.89 -18.30 -14.47
N LEU A 153 -3.64 -17.01 -14.22
CA LEU A 153 -4.62 -15.94 -14.29
C LEU A 153 -4.20 -14.95 -15.38
N THR A 154 -5.12 -14.60 -16.27
CA THR A 154 -4.87 -13.63 -17.34
C THR A 154 -5.88 -12.51 -17.31
N PHE A 155 -5.46 -11.28 -17.63
CA PHE A 155 -6.34 -10.11 -17.75
C PHE A 155 -5.69 -9.07 -18.67
N SER A 156 -6.52 -8.15 -19.18
CA SER A 156 -6.05 -7.02 -19.99
C SER A 156 -5.74 -5.82 -19.12
N ILE A 157 -4.68 -5.10 -19.47
CA ILE A 157 -4.30 -3.78 -18.95
C ILE A 157 -4.23 -2.74 -20.09
N ASP A 158 -4.70 -3.11 -21.29
CA ASP A 158 -4.64 -2.26 -22.48
C ASP A 158 -5.23 -0.86 -22.25
N GLY A 159 -4.46 0.16 -22.62
CA GLY A 159 -4.83 1.57 -22.46
C GLY A 159 -4.87 2.08 -21.02
N ARG A 160 -4.34 1.32 -20.05
CA ARG A 160 -4.21 1.76 -18.64
C ARG A 160 -2.83 2.35 -18.38
N GLU A 161 -2.76 3.25 -17.41
CA GLU A 161 -1.48 3.76 -16.91
C GLU A 161 -1.12 3.06 -15.59
N GLY A 162 0.10 2.54 -15.51
CA GLY A 162 0.69 2.06 -14.28
C GLY A 162 0.95 3.21 -13.32
N ILE A 163 0.68 2.97 -12.03
CA ILE A 163 0.76 3.98 -10.97
C ILE A 163 1.91 3.65 -10.05
N LEU A 164 2.61 4.71 -9.64
CA LEU A 164 3.79 4.68 -8.81
C LEU A 164 3.42 4.84 -7.34
N SER A 165 3.80 3.88 -6.51
CA SER A 165 3.77 3.99 -5.05
C SER A 165 5.21 3.86 -4.57
N THR A 166 5.93 4.99 -4.64
CA THR A 166 7.38 5.04 -4.35
C THR A 166 7.68 5.32 -2.88
N GLY A 167 6.71 5.89 -2.15
CA GLY A 167 6.92 6.39 -0.79
C GLY A 167 7.68 7.71 -0.70
N LEU A 168 7.90 8.39 -1.82
CA LEU A 168 8.56 9.69 -1.85
C LEU A 168 7.52 10.77 -2.11
N TYR A 169 7.28 11.59 -1.09
CA TYR A 169 6.34 12.71 -1.09
C TYR A 169 7.12 13.98 -0.78
N LEU A 170 7.94 14.40 -1.74
CA LEU A 170 8.92 15.48 -1.61
C LEU A 170 8.35 16.83 -2.02
N ASN A 171 7.30 16.84 -2.85
CA ASN A 171 6.69 18.05 -3.38
C ASN A 171 5.39 18.39 -2.64
N PRO A 172 5.03 19.69 -2.53
CA PRO A 172 3.79 20.11 -1.90
C PRO A 172 2.56 19.37 -2.45
N GLY A 173 1.77 18.82 -1.53
CA GLY A 173 0.53 18.10 -1.82
C GLY A 173 0.68 16.64 -2.26
N GLU A 174 1.91 16.12 -2.33
CA GLU A 174 2.11 14.68 -2.49
C GLU A 174 1.68 13.93 -1.22
N SER A 175 1.07 12.76 -1.39
CA SER A 175 0.62 11.95 -0.26
C SER A 175 0.50 10.47 -0.59
N GLY A 176 0.63 9.62 0.44
CA GLY A 176 0.38 8.19 0.32
C GLY A 176 0.77 7.41 1.56
N ASN A 177 1.08 6.13 1.38
CA ASN A 177 1.50 5.26 2.46
C ASN A 177 3.01 5.27 2.69
N LEU A 178 3.39 5.06 3.95
CA LEU A 178 4.71 4.63 4.34
C LEU A 178 4.60 3.44 5.30
N PRO A 179 5.40 2.39 5.14
CA PRO A 179 6.29 2.15 4.00
C PRO A 179 5.56 2.01 2.66
N SER A 180 6.34 2.03 1.58
CA SER A 180 5.84 1.92 0.20
C SER A 180 6.82 1.12 -0.65
N GLY A 181 6.60 1.08 -1.97
CA GLY A 181 7.42 0.35 -2.92
C GLY A 181 6.63 -0.70 -3.69
N GLU A 182 5.75 -0.24 -4.57
CA GLU A 182 5.03 -1.07 -5.55
C GLU A 182 4.72 -0.24 -6.79
N ALA A 183 4.49 -0.93 -7.90
CA ALA A 183 3.77 -0.38 -9.04
C ALA A 183 2.48 -1.17 -9.24
N TYR A 184 1.37 -0.48 -9.47
CA TYR A 184 0.06 -1.11 -9.60
C TYR A 184 -0.75 -0.51 -10.76
N ILE A 185 -1.76 -1.24 -11.21
CA ILE A 185 -2.60 -0.86 -12.34
C ILE A 185 -4.00 -1.45 -12.17
N ALA A 186 -5.01 -0.72 -12.61
CA ALA A 186 -6.38 -1.24 -12.68
C ALA A 186 -6.54 -2.12 -13.93
N PRO A 187 -6.81 -3.44 -13.80
CA PRO A 187 -7.15 -4.27 -14.97
C PRO A 187 -8.39 -3.73 -15.70
N LEU A 188 -8.54 -4.07 -16.98
CA LEU A 188 -9.80 -3.84 -17.70
C LEU A 188 -10.87 -4.76 -17.13
N GLU A 189 -11.98 -4.17 -16.73
CA GLU A 189 -13.11 -4.88 -16.13
C GLU A 189 -13.64 -5.97 -17.07
N GLY A 190 -14.02 -7.11 -16.50
CA GLY A 190 -14.57 -8.23 -17.25
C GLY A 190 -13.55 -9.06 -18.03
N THR A 191 -12.27 -8.67 -18.08
CA THR A 191 -11.27 -9.38 -18.90
C THR A 191 -10.51 -10.48 -18.16
N ALA A 192 -10.61 -10.53 -16.83
CA ALA A 192 -9.83 -11.47 -16.03
C ALA A 192 -10.45 -12.86 -16.00
N SER A 193 -9.67 -13.88 -16.35
CA SER A 193 -10.11 -15.29 -16.32
C SER A 193 -8.95 -16.21 -15.96
N GLY A 194 -9.24 -17.23 -15.15
CA GLY A 194 -8.29 -18.27 -14.75
C GLY A 194 -8.25 -18.51 -13.25
N GLN A 195 -7.11 -19.00 -12.77
CA GLN A 195 -6.91 -19.32 -11.36
C GLN A 195 -5.59 -18.77 -10.83
N ILE A 196 -5.58 -18.34 -9.58
CA ILE A 196 -4.40 -17.80 -8.91
C ILE A 196 -4.23 -18.41 -7.52
N LYS A 197 -2.99 -18.80 -7.20
CA LYS A 197 -2.60 -19.34 -5.89
C LYS A 197 -2.07 -18.22 -5.01
N VAL A 198 -2.83 -17.86 -3.98
CA VAL A 198 -2.47 -16.87 -2.96
C VAL A 198 -1.84 -17.60 -1.79
N ASP A 199 -0.63 -17.20 -1.40
CA ASP A 199 0.15 -17.87 -0.36
C ASP A 199 1.04 -16.93 0.48
N GLY A 200 0.90 -15.60 0.30
CA GLY A 200 1.53 -14.61 1.16
C GLY A 200 0.58 -14.20 2.29
N SER A 201 -0.37 -13.33 1.97
CA SER A 201 -1.35 -12.79 2.91
C SER A 201 -2.61 -12.30 2.21
N VAL A 202 -3.66 -12.04 3.00
CA VAL A 202 -4.89 -11.39 2.54
C VAL A 202 -5.26 -10.27 3.51
N ALA A 203 -5.54 -9.08 3.00
CA ALA A 203 -5.94 -7.95 3.82
C ALA A 203 -7.15 -8.29 4.71
N GLY A 204 -7.06 -8.02 6.02
CA GLY A 204 -8.09 -8.37 7.01
C GLY A 204 -8.13 -9.86 7.45
N ILE A 205 -7.30 -10.71 6.86
CA ILE A 205 -7.07 -12.10 7.30
C ILE A 205 -5.69 -12.24 7.91
N GLY A 206 -4.67 -11.67 7.27
CA GLY A 206 -3.26 -11.75 7.68
C GLY A 206 -2.45 -12.70 6.81
N ALA A 207 -1.27 -13.09 7.31
CA ALA A 207 -0.41 -14.06 6.66
C ALA A 207 -1.09 -15.43 6.60
N LEU A 208 -0.89 -16.16 5.50
CA LEU A 208 -1.54 -17.45 5.29
C LEU A 208 -0.64 -18.60 5.77
N ASP A 209 -1.21 -19.50 6.59
CA ASP A 209 -0.54 -20.76 6.96
C ASP A 209 -0.62 -21.82 5.84
N GLY A 210 -1.60 -21.68 4.94
CA GLY A 210 -1.81 -22.54 3.79
C GLY A 210 -2.41 -21.78 2.60
N PRO A 211 -2.14 -22.20 1.36
CA PRO A 211 -2.51 -21.42 0.19
C PRO A 211 -4.03 -21.43 -0.06
N MET A 212 -4.50 -20.34 -0.64
CA MET A 212 -5.83 -20.21 -1.22
C MET A 212 -5.74 -20.30 -2.74
N VAL A 213 -6.73 -20.94 -3.37
CA VAL A 213 -6.86 -20.95 -4.84
C VAL A 213 -8.12 -20.18 -5.20
N LEU A 214 -7.94 -19.08 -5.89
CA LEU A 214 -9.02 -18.20 -6.34
C LEU A 214 -9.30 -18.47 -7.81
N THR A 215 -10.57 -18.69 -8.16
CA THR A 215 -11.03 -18.84 -9.55
C THR A 215 -11.79 -17.60 -9.98
N VAL A 216 -11.33 -17.00 -11.08
CA VAL A 216 -11.89 -15.78 -11.65
C VAL A 216 -12.46 -16.12 -13.04
N GLU A 217 -13.68 -15.65 -13.31
CA GLU A 217 -14.35 -15.76 -14.61
C GLU A 217 -14.97 -14.41 -14.95
N ASP A 218 -14.75 -13.93 -16.17
CA ASP A 218 -15.27 -12.65 -16.67
C ASP A 218 -15.06 -11.48 -15.69
N GLY A 219 -13.84 -11.36 -15.16
CA GLY A 219 -13.44 -10.32 -14.22
C GLY A 219 -13.88 -10.57 -12.77
N ARG A 220 -14.61 -11.64 -12.47
CA ARG A 220 -15.24 -11.86 -11.17
C ARG A 220 -14.69 -13.09 -10.44
N LEU A 221 -14.39 -12.94 -9.16
CA LEU A 221 -14.11 -14.05 -8.25
C LEU A 221 -15.38 -14.90 -8.05
N ILE A 222 -15.39 -16.10 -8.65
CA ILE A 222 -16.53 -17.04 -8.56
C ILE A 222 -16.32 -18.12 -7.51
N HIS A 223 -15.07 -18.40 -7.12
CA HIS A 223 -14.74 -19.40 -6.12
C HIS A 223 -13.45 -19.04 -5.38
N ALA A 224 -13.44 -19.21 -4.06
CA ALA A 224 -12.26 -19.06 -3.21
C ALA A 224 -12.07 -20.34 -2.38
N GLY A 225 -11.02 -21.11 -2.69
CA GLY A 225 -10.63 -22.31 -1.97
C GLY A 225 -9.63 -22.04 -0.83
N GLY A 226 -9.40 -23.05 0.00
CA GLY A 226 -8.54 -22.96 1.19
C GLY A 226 -9.32 -22.59 2.46
N GLU A 227 -8.65 -22.65 3.61
CA GLU A 227 -9.26 -22.43 4.92
C GLU A 227 -9.99 -21.07 5.04
N HIS A 228 -9.42 -20.03 4.46
CA HIS A 228 -9.92 -18.66 4.56
C HIS A 228 -10.79 -18.21 3.38
N GLY A 229 -11.12 -19.12 2.44
CA GLY A 229 -11.91 -18.81 1.24
C GLY A 229 -13.29 -18.23 1.55
N GLY A 230 -14.02 -18.84 2.49
CA GLY A 230 -15.33 -18.34 2.92
C GLY A 230 -15.25 -16.94 3.52
N LYS A 231 -14.27 -16.70 4.41
CA LYS A 231 -14.06 -15.39 5.04
C LYS A 231 -13.76 -14.30 4.01
N LEU A 232 -12.95 -14.58 3.00
CA LEU A 232 -12.69 -13.64 1.90
C LEU A 232 -14.00 -13.28 1.16
N LEU A 233 -14.79 -14.29 0.79
CA LEU A 233 -16.06 -14.06 0.08
C LEU A 233 -17.08 -13.26 0.91
N ASP A 234 -17.11 -13.49 2.23
CA ASP A 234 -17.97 -12.73 3.16
C ASP A 234 -17.54 -11.26 3.24
N MET A 235 -16.22 -11.00 3.31
CA MET A 235 -15.70 -9.64 3.35
C MET A 235 -15.95 -8.87 2.06
N LEU A 236 -15.87 -9.53 0.89
CA LEU A 236 -16.16 -8.93 -0.41
C LEU A 236 -17.67 -8.74 -0.67
N GLY A 237 -18.51 -9.51 0.02
CA GLY A 237 -19.95 -9.58 -0.22
C GLY A 237 -20.30 -10.17 -1.59
N ASP A 238 -21.60 -10.14 -1.94
CA ASP A 238 -22.12 -10.70 -3.19
C ASP A 238 -22.18 -9.68 -4.35
N GLY A 239 -21.90 -8.40 -4.10
CA GLY A 239 -21.95 -7.34 -5.11
C GLY A 239 -20.70 -7.24 -5.98
N ASP A 240 -20.36 -6.02 -6.37
CA ASP A 240 -19.19 -5.70 -7.20
C ASP A 240 -17.86 -5.86 -6.46
N GLY A 241 -17.89 -6.14 -5.15
CA GLY A 241 -16.70 -6.42 -4.36
C GLY A 241 -15.88 -7.59 -4.91
N ARG A 242 -16.49 -8.52 -5.63
CA ARG A 242 -15.79 -9.68 -6.24
C ARG A 242 -15.14 -9.39 -7.59
N LEU A 243 -15.21 -8.17 -8.12
CA LEU A 243 -14.56 -7.82 -9.38
C LEU A 243 -13.08 -7.56 -9.15
N LEU A 244 -12.22 -8.04 -10.04
CA LEU A 244 -10.78 -7.77 -10.00
C LEU A 244 -10.55 -6.26 -10.23
N GLY A 245 -10.03 -5.59 -9.21
CA GLY A 245 -9.86 -4.14 -9.19
C GLY A 245 -8.42 -3.70 -9.44
N GLU A 246 -7.44 -4.47 -8.97
CA GLU A 246 -6.03 -4.10 -9.01
C GLU A 246 -5.13 -5.29 -9.31
N PHE A 247 -4.04 -5.02 -10.03
CA PHE A 247 -2.85 -5.85 -10.08
C PHE A 247 -1.65 -4.99 -9.71
N GLY A 248 -0.88 -5.44 -8.72
CA GLY A 248 0.35 -4.75 -8.31
C GLY A 248 1.54 -5.68 -8.16
N ILE A 249 2.73 -5.08 -8.26
CA ILE A 249 4.02 -5.74 -8.17
C ILE A 249 4.84 -5.03 -7.09
N GLY A 250 5.26 -5.78 -6.07
CA GLY A 250 6.08 -5.26 -4.97
C GLY A 250 7.53 -5.05 -5.40
N THR A 251 8.14 -3.97 -4.91
CA THR A 251 9.47 -3.49 -5.31
C THR A 251 10.35 -3.09 -4.12
N ASN A 252 9.87 -3.24 -2.88
CA ASN A 252 10.63 -2.94 -1.68
C ASN A 252 11.43 -4.17 -1.21
N ASN A 253 12.76 -4.08 -1.25
CA ASN A 253 13.66 -5.18 -0.88
C ASN A 253 13.83 -5.41 0.63
N LYS A 254 13.26 -4.54 1.48
CA LYS A 254 13.23 -4.72 2.95
C LYS A 254 11.86 -5.16 3.46
N ALA A 255 10.83 -5.07 2.63
CA ALA A 255 9.50 -5.54 2.95
C ALA A 255 9.47 -7.05 3.19
N ARG A 256 8.61 -7.48 4.11
CA ARG A 256 8.38 -8.88 4.45
C ARG A 256 6.89 -9.18 4.51
N ILE A 257 6.53 -10.46 4.40
CA ILE A 257 5.19 -10.91 4.79
C ILE A 257 5.11 -10.90 6.32
N THR A 258 4.31 -9.97 6.83
CA THR A 258 4.06 -9.71 8.26
C THR A 258 2.62 -10.02 8.66
N GLY A 259 1.72 -10.16 7.67
CA GLY A 259 0.27 -10.22 7.89
C GLY A 259 -0.39 -8.84 7.95
N VAL A 260 0.38 -7.77 7.77
CA VAL A 260 -0.12 -6.40 7.65
C VAL A 260 0.07 -5.95 6.22
N VAL A 261 -1.04 -5.83 5.48
CA VAL A 261 -1.06 -5.54 4.04
C VAL A 261 -0.20 -4.34 3.64
N LEU A 262 -0.13 -3.31 4.50
CA LEU A 262 0.72 -2.11 4.31
C LEU A 262 2.16 -2.44 3.90
N GLU A 263 2.74 -3.52 4.44
CA GLU A 263 4.08 -3.97 4.08
C GLU A 263 4.05 -5.16 3.11
N ASP A 264 3.11 -6.09 3.29
CA ASP A 264 3.08 -7.35 2.56
C ASP A 264 2.92 -7.15 1.04
N GLU A 265 2.13 -6.15 0.60
CA GLU A 265 1.92 -5.87 -0.84
C GLU A 265 3.15 -5.20 -1.50
N LYS A 266 4.09 -4.67 -0.69
CA LYS A 266 5.29 -3.99 -1.18
C LYS A 266 6.49 -4.94 -1.36
N VAL A 267 6.37 -6.21 -0.95
CA VAL A 267 7.48 -7.17 -0.95
C VAL A 267 8.07 -7.33 -2.34
N TYR A 268 9.37 -7.06 -2.48
CA TYR A 268 10.07 -7.30 -3.75
C TYR A 268 9.82 -8.73 -4.24
N GLY A 269 9.40 -8.85 -5.50
CA GLY A 269 9.19 -10.16 -6.12
C GLY A 269 7.86 -10.84 -5.77
N THR A 270 6.98 -10.15 -5.06
CA THR A 270 5.58 -10.55 -4.93
C THR A 270 4.71 -9.78 -5.91
N ILE A 271 3.54 -10.33 -6.17
CA ILE A 271 2.43 -9.57 -6.75
C ILE A 271 1.27 -9.59 -5.79
N HIS A 272 0.32 -8.67 -5.96
CA HIS A 272 -0.99 -8.78 -5.36
C HIS A 272 -2.07 -8.59 -6.43
N VAL A 273 -3.19 -9.27 -6.18
CA VAL A 273 -4.44 -9.00 -6.87
C VAL A 273 -5.44 -8.50 -5.85
N ALA A 274 -6.13 -7.41 -6.15
CA ALA A 274 -7.16 -6.88 -5.27
C ALA A 274 -8.54 -7.01 -5.88
N PHE A 275 -9.53 -7.32 -5.04
CA PHE A 275 -10.93 -7.39 -5.44
C PHE A 275 -11.72 -6.22 -4.84
N GLY A 276 -12.51 -5.55 -5.69
CA GLY A 276 -13.39 -4.46 -5.30
C GLY A 276 -13.13 -3.16 -6.06
N SER A 277 -13.10 -2.05 -5.32
CA SER A 277 -13.13 -0.69 -5.88
C SER A 277 -11.82 -0.34 -6.57
N ASN A 278 -11.89 0.21 -7.78
CA ASN A 278 -10.75 0.70 -8.55
C ASN A 278 -11.00 2.04 -9.25
N ASN A 279 -12.17 2.65 -9.02
CA ASN A 279 -12.60 3.91 -9.62
C ASN A 279 -11.77 5.15 -9.23
N THR A 280 -10.83 5.00 -8.30
CA THR A 280 -9.93 6.09 -7.86
C THR A 280 -8.58 6.09 -8.57
N PHE A 281 -8.25 5.04 -9.34
CA PHE A 281 -6.93 4.85 -9.94
C PHE A 281 -6.96 4.24 -11.35
N GLY A 282 -8.06 4.44 -12.07
CA GLY A 282 -8.16 4.15 -13.50
C GLY A 282 -9.38 3.32 -13.91
N GLY A 283 -9.91 2.48 -13.01
CA GLY A 283 -11.07 1.64 -13.29
C GLY A 283 -12.42 2.34 -13.15
N VAL A 284 -13.50 1.56 -13.20
CA VAL A 284 -14.89 2.05 -13.08
C VAL A 284 -15.67 1.45 -11.91
N VAL A 285 -15.10 0.48 -11.20
CA VAL A 285 -15.76 -0.25 -10.12
C VAL A 285 -15.74 0.56 -8.83
N ALA A 286 -16.93 0.78 -8.25
CA ALA A 286 -17.13 1.45 -6.98
C ALA A 286 -17.87 0.50 -6.01
N ALA A 287 -17.16 -0.46 -5.45
CA ALA A 287 -17.74 -1.54 -4.63
C ALA A 287 -17.85 -1.21 -3.13
N GLY A 288 -17.16 -0.18 -2.64
CA GLY A 288 -17.10 0.16 -1.22
C GLY A 288 -16.21 -0.77 -0.38
N VAL A 289 -15.58 -1.76 -1.02
CA VAL A 289 -14.58 -2.68 -0.47
C VAL A 289 -13.39 -2.75 -1.43
N HIS A 290 -12.21 -3.08 -0.91
CA HIS A 290 -10.98 -3.36 -1.66
C HIS A 290 -10.14 -4.30 -0.79
N ILE A 291 -9.84 -5.51 -1.27
CA ILE A 291 -9.08 -6.52 -0.51
C ILE A 291 -7.96 -7.09 -1.34
N ASP A 292 -6.74 -6.84 -0.90
CA ASP A 292 -5.51 -7.33 -1.49
C ASP A 292 -5.22 -8.77 -1.08
N ALA A 293 -4.78 -9.56 -2.05
CA ALA A 293 -4.34 -10.94 -1.87
C ALA A 293 -2.94 -11.11 -2.49
N VAL A 294 -1.95 -11.33 -1.62
CA VAL A 294 -0.53 -11.36 -1.97
C VAL A 294 -0.09 -12.76 -2.40
N VAL A 295 0.58 -12.82 -3.55
CA VAL A 295 1.14 -14.03 -4.16
C VAL A 295 2.66 -13.94 -4.15
N MET A 296 3.30 -14.92 -3.53
CA MET A 296 4.76 -14.98 -3.48
C MET A 296 5.34 -15.71 -4.69
N LYS A 297 6.48 -15.25 -5.21
CA LYS A 297 7.27 -15.98 -6.22
C LYS A 297 6.48 -16.47 -7.46
N PRO A 298 5.62 -15.64 -8.08
CA PRO A 298 4.98 -16.02 -9.34
C PRO A 298 5.95 -15.90 -10.52
N ASP A 299 5.56 -16.46 -11.66
CA ASP A 299 6.02 -16.01 -12.97
C ASP A 299 5.03 -14.97 -13.50
N VAL A 300 5.53 -13.85 -14.02
CA VAL A 300 4.71 -12.77 -14.59
C VAL A 300 5.13 -12.48 -16.00
N TYR A 301 4.15 -12.47 -16.90
CA TYR A 301 4.31 -12.12 -18.30
C TYR A 301 3.49 -10.87 -18.63
N ILE A 302 4.09 -9.97 -19.40
CA ILE A 302 3.41 -8.85 -20.05
C ILE A 302 3.59 -9.03 -21.56
N ASP A 303 2.48 -9.12 -22.29
CA ASP A 303 2.46 -9.39 -23.75
C ASP A 303 3.35 -10.58 -24.15
N ASP A 304 3.20 -11.68 -23.40
CA ASP A 304 3.95 -12.94 -23.53
C ASP A 304 5.47 -12.84 -23.28
N LYS A 305 5.99 -11.66 -22.92
CA LYS A 305 7.35 -11.49 -22.41
C LYS A 305 7.38 -11.76 -20.92
N LEU A 306 8.21 -12.72 -20.50
CA LEU A 306 8.49 -12.97 -19.08
C LEU A 306 9.24 -11.75 -18.49
N ILE A 307 8.67 -11.13 -17.47
CA ILE A 307 9.26 -9.99 -16.75
C ILE A 307 9.66 -10.33 -15.31
N MET A 308 9.10 -11.40 -14.76
CA MET A 308 9.41 -11.91 -13.43
C MET A 308 9.41 -13.42 -13.48
N GLN A 309 10.46 -14.05 -12.95
CA GLN A 309 10.58 -15.50 -12.85
C GLN A 309 10.75 -15.92 -11.39
N ALA A 310 9.79 -16.68 -10.86
CA ALA A 310 9.79 -17.13 -9.47
C ALA A 310 10.06 -16.01 -8.44
N GLY A 311 9.54 -14.80 -8.71
CA GLY A 311 9.74 -13.61 -7.89
C GLY A 311 11.00 -12.78 -8.21
N GLU A 312 11.83 -13.20 -9.15
CA GLU A 312 12.99 -12.40 -9.59
C GLU A 312 12.63 -11.58 -10.83
N LEU A 313 12.71 -10.25 -10.75
CA LEU A 313 12.51 -9.34 -11.89
C LEU A 313 13.69 -9.46 -12.89
N LEU A 314 13.40 -9.48 -14.20
CA LEU A 314 14.36 -9.74 -15.29
C LEU A 314 14.83 -8.48 -16.03
#